data_AF-I7ZPH6-F1
#
_entry.id   AF-I7ZPH6-F1
#
_cell.length_a   1.000
_cell.length_b   1.000
_cell.length_c   1.000
_cell.angle_alpha   90.00
_cell.angle_beta   90.00
_cell.angle_gamma   90.00
#
_symmetry.space_group_name_H-M   'P 1'
#
loop_
_entity.id
_entity.type
_entity.pdbx_description
1 polymer ?
#
loop_
_entity_poly.entity_id
_entity_poly.type
_entity_poly.pdbx_seq_one_letter_code
_entity_poly.pdbx_strand_id
1 'polypeptide(L)'
;MWLCFALAVADIFLIFFLCPESNFRRPEWDLISTNGLDTTEAEKANGDNEIFFENVPPEAGYTVRQPSLADMIVPIRADRDLNFFRAMVAPLRGLTRPAVIWVVLLYGCALSPQIIFIFTMSSLLEAPPYLFSSVAVGLMEVAALIGFLLACYGGGMLSDLINDHIVRRRGYGQVRAEDRLLSLIPGMAIGPAGCVLLAFFCQNHLHWAAIAVGFGMVSFGSVYTPNIAITYLAHRHQRDAAQCLVLINVVKNLVAFLFLYEAVEWVQSQGYLQVYLVMFALGVATIAGALPLYLFDGKQYVE
;
A
#
# COMPACT_ATOMS: atom_id res chain seq x y z
N MET A 1 16.65 -19.25 -8.42
CA MET A 1 17.44 -18.16 -9.02
C MET A 1 17.15 -17.97 -10.51
N TRP A 2 17.36 -18.96 -11.39
CA TRP A 2 17.10 -18.81 -12.84
C TRP A 2 15.65 -18.47 -13.21
N LEU A 3 14.67 -19.07 -12.52
CA LEU A 3 13.25 -18.74 -12.70
C LEU A 3 12.95 -17.29 -12.32
N CYS A 4 13.46 -16.82 -11.17
CA CYS A 4 13.27 -15.43 -10.71
C CYS A 4 13.91 -14.43 -11.68
N PHE A 5 15.08 -14.76 -12.22
CA PHE A 5 15.74 -13.94 -13.24
C PHE A 5 14.93 -13.92 -14.54
N ALA A 6 14.43 -15.08 -15.00
CA ALA A 6 13.59 -15.17 -16.19
C ALA A 6 12.27 -14.38 -16.04
N LEU A 7 11.64 -14.46 -14.87
CA LEU A 7 10.44 -13.68 -14.54
C LEU A 7 10.75 -12.18 -14.48
N ALA A 8 11.86 -11.77 -13.87
CA ALA A 8 12.27 -10.36 -13.83
C ALA A 8 12.58 -9.80 -15.23
N VAL A 9 13.23 -10.60 -16.10
CA VAL A 9 13.45 -10.22 -17.51
C VAL A 9 12.13 -10.14 -18.26
N ALA A 10 11.22 -11.09 -18.04
CA ALA A 10 9.88 -11.06 -18.62
C ALA A 10 9.09 -9.82 -18.18
N ASP A 11 9.13 -9.46 -16.89
CA ASP A 11 8.49 -8.25 -16.36
C ASP A 11 9.08 -6.97 -17.00
N ILE A 12 10.40 -6.88 -17.14
CA ILE A 12 11.04 -5.74 -17.82
C ILE A 12 10.59 -5.66 -19.29
N PHE A 13 10.52 -6.80 -19.97
CA PHE A 13 9.99 -6.88 -21.34
C PHE A 13 8.52 -6.46 -21.41
N LEU A 14 7.68 -6.95 -20.50
CA LEU A 14 6.27 -6.60 -20.43
C LEU A 14 6.09 -5.10 -20.12
N ILE A 15 6.86 -4.53 -19.21
CA ILE A 15 6.82 -3.09 -18.94
C ILE A 15 7.25 -2.29 -20.18
N PHE A 16 8.27 -2.76 -20.90
CA PHE A 16 8.78 -2.08 -22.10
C PHE A 16 7.77 -2.09 -23.26
N PHE A 17 7.00 -3.17 -23.44
CA PHE A 17 6.08 -3.33 -24.58
C PHE A 17 4.60 -3.10 -24.24
N LEU A 18 4.14 -3.36 -23.01
CA LEU A 18 2.73 -3.34 -22.61
C LEU A 18 2.33 -2.16 -21.70
N CYS A 19 3.27 -1.34 -21.21
CA CYS A 19 2.96 -0.16 -20.36
C CYS A 19 3.22 1.19 -21.07
N PRO A 20 2.41 1.57 -22.07
CA PRO A 20 2.49 2.88 -22.73
C PRO A 20 2.18 4.06 -21.83
N GLU A 21 1.49 3.84 -20.71
CA GLU A 21 1.04 4.89 -19.81
C GLU A 21 2.22 5.62 -19.14
N SER A 22 3.39 4.97 -19.05
CA SER A 22 4.62 5.60 -18.54
C SER A 22 5.15 6.74 -19.43
N ASN A 23 4.69 6.81 -20.69
CA ASN A 23 5.12 7.82 -21.67
C ASN A 23 4.07 8.94 -21.85
N PHE A 24 2.90 8.83 -21.20
CA PHE A 24 1.85 9.83 -21.29
C PHE A 24 2.14 11.00 -20.34
N ARG A 25 2.62 12.11 -20.89
CA ARG A 25 2.62 13.39 -20.17
C ARG A 25 1.17 13.83 -20.03
N ARG A 26 0.61 13.67 -18.82
CA ARG A 26 -0.71 14.22 -18.50
C ARG A 26 -0.68 15.73 -18.80
N PRO A 27 -1.60 16.24 -19.62
CA PRO A 27 -1.70 17.67 -19.84
C PRO A 27 -1.91 18.37 -18.50
N GLU A 28 -1.26 19.51 -18.26
CA GLU A 28 -1.41 20.22 -16.99
C GLU A 28 -2.87 20.58 -16.69
N TRP A 29 -3.73 20.76 -17.69
CA TRP A 29 -5.16 20.99 -17.49
C TRP A 29 -5.92 19.81 -16.88
N ASP A 30 -5.44 18.56 -17.01
CA ASP A 30 -6.00 17.37 -16.35
C ASP A 30 -5.56 17.29 -14.87
N LEU A 31 -4.49 18.01 -14.51
CA LEU A 31 -3.98 18.17 -13.13
C LEU A 31 -4.51 19.46 -12.48
N ILE A 32 -4.85 20.47 -13.29
CA ILE A 32 -5.34 21.79 -12.91
C ILE A 32 -6.88 21.86 -13.01
N SER A 33 -7.57 20.87 -13.59
CA SER A 33 -9.03 20.78 -13.61
C SER A 33 -9.63 20.44 -12.23
N THR A 34 -9.19 21.13 -11.19
CA THR A 34 -10.12 21.70 -10.21
C THR A 34 -10.79 22.88 -10.91
N ASN A 35 -11.94 22.64 -11.54
CA ASN A 35 -12.86 23.63 -12.09
C ASN A 35 -12.25 24.70 -13.02
N GLY A 36 -12.55 24.63 -14.31
CA GLY A 36 -12.51 25.82 -15.15
C GLY A 36 -13.48 26.86 -14.60
N LEU A 37 -12.94 27.82 -13.84
CA LEU A 37 -13.57 29.11 -13.60
C LEU A 37 -12.67 30.17 -14.22
N ASP A 38 -13.32 30.98 -15.05
CA ASP A 38 -12.74 32.07 -15.80
C ASP A 38 -11.81 32.93 -14.93
N THR A 39 -10.64 33.19 -15.49
CA THR A 39 -9.50 33.94 -14.95
C THR A 39 -9.76 35.44 -14.75
N THR A 40 -10.91 35.84 -14.19
CA THR A 40 -11.20 37.27 -13.93
C THR A 40 -11.41 37.62 -12.46
N GLU A 41 -11.52 36.63 -11.55
CA GLU A 41 -11.62 36.89 -10.10
C GLU A 41 -10.45 36.32 -9.28
N ALA A 42 -9.53 35.56 -9.90
CA ALA A 42 -8.41 34.87 -9.26
C ALA A 42 -7.17 35.74 -9.00
N GLU A 43 -7.31 37.08 -8.93
CA GLU A 43 -6.19 37.97 -8.55
C GLU A 43 -6.22 38.45 -7.09
N LYS A 44 -7.13 37.91 -6.26
CA LYS A 44 -7.23 38.28 -4.83
C LYS A 44 -7.48 37.09 -3.88
N ALA A 45 -6.65 36.06 -3.93
CA ALA A 45 -6.48 35.18 -2.76
C ALA A 45 -5.17 34.39 -2.90
N ASN A 46 -4.16 34.80 -2.16
CA ASN A 46 -2.93 34.06 -1.95
C ASN A 46 -3.21 33.05 -0.82
N GLY A 47 -3.12 31.75 -1.09
CA GLY A 47 -3.30 30.68 -0.09
C GLY A 47 -3.54 29.31 -0.71
N ASP A 48 -2.61 28.38 -0.45
CA ASP A 48 -2.51 27.01 -1.01
C ASP A 48 -3.68 26.08 -0.63
N ASN A 49 -4.85 26.20 -1.27
CA ASN A 49 -6.03 25.35 -1.02
C ASN A 49 -6.52 24.61 -2.29
N GLU A 50 -6.21 23.31 -2.43
CA GLU A 50 -6.85 22.42 -3.41
C GLU A 50 -8.02 21.66 -2.73
N ILE A 51 -9.26 22.06 -3.03
CA ILE A 51 -10.50 21.50 -2.46
C ILE A 51 -11.08 20.47 -3.44
N PHE A 52 -11.36 19.23 -2.99
CA PHE A 52 -12.03 18.21 -3.81
C PHE A 52 -13.55 18.36 -3.74
N PHE A 53 -14.16 18.86 -4.81
CA PHE A 53 -15.61 18.76 -5.07
C PHE A 53 -15.86 17.62 -6.04
N GLU A 54 -16.60 16.59 -5.64
CA GLU A 54 -17.22 15.68 -6.60
C GLU A 54 -18.45 16.38 -7.19
N ASN A 55 -18.20 17.27 -8.15
CA ASN A 55 -19.28 17.90 -8.91
C ASN A 55 -19.90 16.88 -9.87
N VAL A 56 -21.23 16.87 -9.93
CA VAL A 56 -21.99 16.15 -10.97
C VAL A 56 -21.39 16.52 -12.33
N PRO A 57 -21.00 15.54 -13.17
CA PRO A 57 -20.31 15.82 -14.41
C PRO A 57 -21.15 16.77 -15.27
N PRO A 58 -20.57 17.88 -15.78
CA PRO A 58 -21.27 18.71 -16.73
C PRO A 58 -21.70 17.84 -17.93
N GLU A 59 -22.90 18.07 -18.47
CA GLU A 59 -23.48 17.32 -19.59
C GLU A 59 -22.63 17.35 -20.88
N ALA A 60 -21.49 18.05 -20.88
CA ALA A 60 -20.47 17.97 -21.90
C ALA A 60 -19.69 16.66 -21.75
N GLY A 61 -20.03 15.68 -22.60
CA GLY A 61 -19.41 14.35 -22.63
C GLY A 61 -17.89 14.40 -22.44
N TYR A 62 -17.43 13.85 -21.31
CA TYR A 62 -16.03 13.54 -21.12
C TYR A 62 -15.67 12.47 -22.17
N THR A 63 -14.92 12.85 -23.20
CA THR A 63 -14.30 11.84 -24.04
C THR A 63 -12.99 11.47 -23.37
N VAL A 64 -12.99 10.38 -22.58
CA VAL A 64 -11.74 9.70 -22.25
C VAL A 64 -11.15 9.31 -23.59
N ARG A 65 -10.15 10.06 -24.06
CA ARG A 65 -9.46 9.73 -25.31
C ARG A 65 -8.67 8.46 -25.04
N GLN A 66 -9.30 7.31 -25.22
CA GLN A 66 -8.63 6.03 -25.18
C GLN A 66 -7.57 6.07 -26.29
N PRO A 67 -6.27 6.00 -25.95
CA PRO A 67 -5.24 5.95 -26.97
C PRO A 67 -5.47 4.71 -27.82
N SER A 68 -5.36 4.87 -29.14
CA SER A 68 -5.43 3.73 -30.07
C SER A 68 -4.33 2.72 -29.72
N LEU A 69 -4.54 1.43 -29.97
CA LEU A 69 -3.54 0.39 -29.69
C LEU A 69 -2.17 0.69 -30.32
N ALA A 70 -2.13 1.44 -31.43
CA ALA A 70 -0.89 1.88 -32.07
C ALA A 70 -0.17 3.03 -31.31
N ASP A 71 -0.91 3.93 -30.66
CA ASP A 71 -0.36 4.97 -29.75
C ASP A 71 0.03 4.37 -28.38
N MET A 72 -0.50 3.18 -28.05
CA MET A 72 -0.12 2.36 -26.89
C MET A 72 1.16 1.53 -27.10
N ILE A 73 1.75 1.51 -28.29
CA ILE A 73 2.99 0.75 -28.57
C ILE A 73 4.08 1.72 -29.03
N VAL A 74 4.28 2.79 -28.25
CA VAL A 74 5.37 3.75 -28.49
C VAL A 74 6.58 3.37 -27.63
N PRO A 75 7.77 3.14 -28.22
CA PRO A 75 8.98 2.89 -27.44
C PRO A 75 9.29 4.11 -26.55
N ILE A 76 9.72 3.84 -25.31
CA ILE A 76 10.01 4.82 -24.26
C ILE A 76 10.83 5.99 -24.84
N ARG A 77 10.29 7.21 -24.78
CA ARG A 77 11.05 8.41 -25.10
C ARG A 77 11.80 8.84 -23.84
N ALA A 78 13.11 8.60 -23.81
CA ALA A 78 13.96 9.11 -22.75
C ALA A 78 13.96 10.65 -22.81
N ASP A 79 13.33 11.27 -21.83
CA ASP A 79 13.25 12.71 -21.69
C ASP A 79 14.64 13.27 -21.36
N ARG A 80 15.27 13.97 -22.31
CA ARG A 80 16.64 14.50 -22.14
C ARG A 80 16.71 15.71 -21.20
N ASP A 81 15.57 16.27 -20.82
CA ASP A 81 15.47 17.47 -19.99
C ASP A 81 15.36 17.17 -18.48
N LEU A 82 15.21 15.90 -18.09
CA LEU A 82 15.19 15.51 -16.68
C LEU A 82 16.61 15.30 -16.13
N ASN A 83 17.00 16.18 -15.21
CA ASN A 83 18.19 15.98 -14.39
C ASN A 83 18.02 14.73 -13.51
N PHE A 84 18.70 13.64 -13.87
CA PHE A 84 18.65 12.34 -13.18
C PHE A 84 18.79 12.46 -11.65
N PHE A 85 19.79 13.21 -11.18
CA PHE A 85 20.02 13.42 -9.74
C PHE A 85 18.89 14.20 -9.06
N ARG A 86 18.28 15.17 -9.75
CA ARG A 86 17.13 15.92 -9.21
C ARG A 86 15.89 15.03 -9.15
N ALA A 87 15.69 14.16 -10.13
CA ALA A 87 14.61 13.18 -10.15
C ALA A 87 14.79 12.12 -9.04
N MET A 88 16.03 11.75 -8.70
CA MET A 88 16.32 10.79 -7.63
C MET A 88 16.08 11.36 -6.22
N VAL A 89 16.33 12.67 -6.03
CA VAL A 89 16.15 13.35 -4.73
C VAL A 89 14.73 13.92 -4.56
N ALA A 90 13.99 14.19 -5.65
CA ALA A 90 12.61 14.68 -5.60
C ALA A 90 11.68 13.88 -4.66
N PRO A 91 11.67 12.53 -4.70
CA PRO A 91 10.85 11.71 -3.80
C PRO A 91 11.20 11.91 -2.32
N LEU A 92 12.48 12.15 -1.99
CA LEU A 92 12.91 12.36 -0.60
C LEU A 92 12.31 13.63 -0.01
N ARG A 93 11.95 14.62 -0.84
CA ARG A 93 11.22 15.81 -0.37
C ARG A 93 9.82 15.47 0.13
N GLY A 94 9.22 14.37 -0.34
CA GLY A 94 7.93 13.87 0.14
C GLY A 94 7.95 13.45 1.61
N LEU A 95 9.11 13.10 2.17
CA LEU A 95 9.27 12.74 3.60
C LEU A 95 8.97 13.91 4.55
N THR A 96 8.88 15.15 4.08
CA THR A 96 8.52 16.28 4.96
C THR A 96 7.02 16.32 5.28
N ARG A 97 6.19 15.57 4.54
CA ARG A 97 4.73 15.56 4.71
C ARG A 97 4.32 14.45 5.69
N PRO A 98 3.59 14.76 6.77
CA PRO A 98 3.24 13.79 7.81
C PRO A 98 2.38 12.64 7.28
N ALA A 99 1.51 12.90 6.30
CA ALA A 99 0.72 11.85 5.64
C ALA A 99 1.60 10.81 4.92
N VAL A 100 2.67 11.25 4.25
CA VAL A 100 3.61 10.36 3.56
C VAL A 100 4.39 9.52 4.57
N ILE A 101 4.89 10.13 5.66
CA ILE A 101 5.59 9.43 6.74
C ILE A 101 4.69 8.32 7.32
N TRP A 102 3.42 8.65 7.61
CA TRP A 102 2.49 7.69 8.17
C TRP A 102 2.24 6.49 7.22
N VAL A 103 2.00 6.73 5.93
CA VAL A 103 1.80 5.65 4.94
C VAL A 103 3.05 4.77 4.85
N VAL A 104 4.24 5.37 4.85
CA VAL A 104 5.51 4.64 4.82
C VAL A 104 5.68 3.76 6.07
N LEU A 105 5.41 4.30 7.26
CA LEU A 105 5.48 3.55 8.52
C LEU A 105 4.45 2.43 8.56
N LEU A 106 3.21 2.71 8.14
CA LEU A 106 2.15 1.72 8.09
C LEU A 106 2.48 0.58 7.12
N TYR A 107 3.01 0.88 5.93
CA TYR A 107 3.45 -0.15 5.00
C TYR A 107 4.56 -1.00 5.64
N GLY A 108 5.62 -0.35 6.16
CA GLY A 108 6.72 -1.05 6.80
C GLY A 108 6.25 -1.99 7.91
N CYS A 109 5.44 -1.49 8.84
CA CYS A 109 4.88 -2.28 9.94
C CYS A 109 3.92 -3.39 9.49
N ALA A 110 3.14 -3.19 8.42
CA ALA A 110 2.24 -4.22 7.91
C ALA A 110 2.98 -5.36 7.20
N LEU A 111 4.11 -5.06 6.54
CA LEU A 111 4.91 -6.03 5.80
C LEU A 111 5.92 -6.79 6.68
N SER A 112 6.43 -6.16 7.74
CA SER A 112 7.45 -6.75 8.63
C SER A 112 7.07 -8.13 9.21
N PRO A 113 5.86 -8.37 9.74
CA PRO A 113 5.52 -9.64 10.39
C PRO A 113 5.49 -10.82 9.41
N GLN A 114 5.14 -10.54 8.15
CA GLN A 114 5.16 -11.53 7.08
C GLN A 114 6.60 -11.92 6.73
N ILE A 115 7.48 -10.92 6.57
CA ILE A 115 8.89 -11.15 6.23
C ILE A 115 9.61 -11.93 7.32
N ILE A 116 9.39 -11.56 8.59
CA ILE A 116 9.95 -12.28 9.74
C ILE A 116 9.53 -13.75 9.70
N PHE A 117 8.27 -14.03 9.38
CA PHE A 117 7.79 -15.40 9.31
C PHE A 117 8.47 -16.18 8.18
N ILE A 118 8.54 -15.62 6.97
CA ILE A 118 9.15 -16.27 5.80
C ILE A 118 10.59 -16.72 6.10
N PHE A 119 11.39 -15.87 6.76
CA PHE A 119 12.78 -16.21 7.09
C PHE A 119 12.90 -17.21 8.24
N THR A 120 11.99 -17.19 9.21
CA THR A 120 12.06 -18.05 10.40
C THR A 120 11.27 -19.35 10.26
N MET A 121 10.49 -19.48 9.19
CA MET A 121 9.61 -20.61 8.93
C MET A 121 10.38 -21.92 8.75
N SER A 122 11.45 -21.92 7.95
CA SER A 122 12.27 -23.12 7.75
C SER A 122 12.88 -23.61 9.06
N SER A 123 13.46 -22.71 9.85
CA SER A 123 14.02 -23.08 11.16
C SER A 123 12.97 -23.59 12.16
N LEU A 124 11.73 -23.12 12.07
CA LEU A 124 10.64 -23.54 12.96
C LEU A 124 10.07 -24.91 12.59
N LEU A 125 9.78 -25.13 11.31
CA LEU A 125 9.03 -26.30 10.85
C LEU A 125 9.93 -27.52 10.55
N GLU A 126 11.21 -27.31 10.24
CA GLU A 126 12.15 -28.43 10.08
C GLU A 126 12.60 -29.00 11.43
N ALA A 127 12.52 -28.20 12.50
CA ALA A 127 12.81 -28.64 13.86
C ALA A 127 11.69 -29.52 14.45
N PRO A 128 11.99 -30.39 15.44
CA PRO A 128 10.96 -31.04 16.24
C PRO A 128 10.06 -29.99 16.91
N PRO A 129 8.72 -30.18 16.98
CA PRO A 129 7.96 -31.42 16.78
C PRO A 129 7.41 -31.66 15.35
N TYR A 130 7.60 -30.73 14.40
CA TYR A 130 6.95 -30.83 13.08
C TYR A 130 7.72 -31.70 12.10
N LEU A 131 9.06 -31.63 12.10
CA LEU A 131 9.93 -32.43 11.23
C LEU A 131 9.50 -32.40 9.76
N PHE A 132 9.11 -31.23 9.26
CA PHE A 132 8.67 -31.07 7.87
C PHE A 132 9.85 -31.20 6.91
N SER A 133 9.58 -31.77 5.74
CA SER A 133 10.51 -31.70 4.62
C SER A 133 10.53 -30.28 4.05
N SER A 134 11.64 -29.86 3.42
CA SER A 134 11.74 -28.53 2.82
C SER A 134 10.66 -28.26 1.76
N VAL A 135 10.11 -29.31 1.12
CA VAL A 135 8.96 -29.20 0.21
C VAL A 135 7.68 -28.85 0.98
N ALA A 136 7.43 -29.50 2.12
CA ALA A 136 6.28 -29.20 2.98
C ALA A 136 6.35 -27.79 3.58
N VAL A 137 7.55 -27.30 3.88
CA VAL A 137 7.78 -25.91 4.29
C VAL A 137 7.39 -24.95 3.14
N GLY A 138 7.86 -25.21 1.92
CA GLY A 138 7.49 -24.39 0.75
C GLY A 138 5.99 -24.40 0.43
N LEU A 139 5.29 -25.50 0.69
CA LEU A 139 3.84 -25.60 0.53
C LEU A 139 3.05 -24.63 1.42
N MET A 140 3.66 -24.11 2.49
CA MET A 140 2.98 -23.13 3.35
C MET A 140 2.83 -21.75 2.73
N GLU A 141 3.58 -21.44 1.68
CA GLU A 141 3.38 -20.23 0.88
C GLU A 141 2.01 -20.22 0.19
N VAL A 142 1.37 -21.38 0.01
CA VAL A 142 -0.02 -21.44 -0.48
C VAL A 142 -0.98 -20.73 0.48
N ALA A 143 -0.72 -20.77 1.80
CA ALA A 143 -1.53 -20.03 2.76
C ALA A 143 -1.38 -18.52 2.60
N ALA A 144 -0.15 -18.03 2.33
CA ALA A 144 0.08 -16.62 1.99
C ALA A 144 -0.62 -16.23 0.68
N LEU A 145 -0.56 -17.08 -0.34
CA LEU A 145 -1.23 -16.87 -1.62
C LEU A 145 -2.75 -16.69 -1.44
N ILE A 146 -3.39 -17.55 -0.64
CA ILE A 146 -4.82 -17.42 -0.31
C ILE A 146 -5.07 -16.08 0.41
N GLY A 147 -4.21 -15.71 1.37
CA GLY A 147 -4.27 -14.42 2.04
C GLY A 147 -4.20 -13.23 1.07
N PHE A 148 -3.29 -13.27 0.10
CA PHE A 148 -3.17 -12.22 -0.92
C PHE A 148 -4.37 -12.15 -1.84
N LEU A 149 -4.90 -13.29 -2.30
CA LEU A 149 -6.09 -13.31 -3.15
C LEU A 149 -7.30 -12.69 -2.44
N LEU A 150 -7.49 -13.04 -1.16
CA LEU A 150 -8.53 -12.46 -0.32
C LEU A 150 -8.28 -10.96 -0.08
N ALA A 151 -7.03 -10.54 0.10
CA ALA A 151 -6.69 -9.13 0.27
C ALA A 151 -6.88 -8.30 -1.00
N CYS A 152 -6.57 -8.86 -2.18
CA CYS A 152 -6.84 -8.21 -3.46
C CYS A 152 -8.34 -8.03 -3.69
N TYR A 153 -9.11 -9.10 -3.49
CA TYR A 153 -10.56 -9.05 -3.65
C TYR A 153 -11.22 -8.12 -2.63
N GLY A 154 -10.82 -8.23 -1.36
CA GLY A 154 -11.33 -7.39 -0.29
C GLY A 154 -10.89 -5.93 -0.42
N GLY A 155 -9.65 -5.68 -0.83
CA GLY A 155 -9.06 -4.34 -0.93
C GLY A 155 -9.76 -3.45 -1.95
N GLY A 156 -10.29 -4.04 -3.02
CA GLY A 156 -11.19 -3.35 -3.95
C GLY A 156 -12.63 -3.38 -3.45
N MET A 157 -13.30 -4.52 -3.58
CA MET A 157 -14.76 -4.62 -3.42
C MET A 157 -15.23 -4.25 -2.02
N LEU A 158 -14.53 -4.72 -0.97
CA LEU A 158 -14.93 -4.44 0.41
C LEU A 158 -14.70 -2.96 0.77
N SER A 159 -13.59 -2.38 0.29
CA SER A 159 -13.30 -0.96 0.48
C SER A 159 -14.34 -0.08 -0.21
N ASP A 160 -14.73 -0.43 -1.44
CA ASP A 160 -15.72 0.31 -2.22
C ASP A 160 -17.12 0.20 -1.58
N LEU A 161 -17.51 -0.98 -1.10
CA LEU A 161 -18.78 -1.18 -0.39
C LEU A 161 -18.85 -0.40 0.92
N ILE A 162 -17.76 -0.38 1.70
CA ILE A 162 -17.69 0.40 2.94
C ILE A 162 -17.81 1.89 2.64
N ASN A 163 -17.10 2.38 1.62
CA ASN A 163 -17.13 3.77 1.22
C ASN A 163 -18.53 4.18 0.71
N ASP A 164 -19.14 3.38 -0.15
CA ASP A 164 -20.49 3.62 -0.69
C ASP A 164 -21.55 3.63 0.43
N HIS A 165 -21.43 2.73 1.41
CA HIS A 165 -22.31 2.74 2.58
C HIS A 165 -22.17 3.99 3.45
N ILE A 166 -20.95 4.53 3.58
CA ILE A 166 -20.69 5.78 4.32
C ILE A 166 -21.23 6.99 3.56
N VAL A 167 -20.98 7.06 2.25
CA VAL A 167 -21.46 8.13 1.36
C VAL A 167 -22.99 8.16 1.34
N ARG A 168 -23.65 7.00 1.24
CA ARG A 168 -25.12 6.89 1.31
C ARG A 168 -25.69 7.38 2.64
N ARG A 169 -24.95 7.24 3.75
CA ARG A 169 -25.39 7.73 5.07
C ARG A 169 -25.16 9.23 5.27
N ARG A 170 -24.17 9.83 4.60
CA ARG A 170 -23.86 11.28 4.71
C ARG A 170 -24.54 12.14 3.64
N GLY A 171 -24.99 11.55 2.54
CA GLY A 171 -25.62 12.23 1.40
C GLY A 171 -24.63 12.37 0.24
N TYR A 172 -25.12 12.18 -0.99
CA TYR A 172 -24.39 12.03 -2.26
C TYR A 172 -23.51 13.24 -2.72
N GLY A 173 -23.24 14.22 -1.86
CA GLY A 173 -22.55 15.46 -2.23
C GLY A 173 -21.25 15.77 -1.47
N GLN A 174 -20.84 14.95 -0.50
CA GLN A 174 -19.61 15.18 0.26
C GLN A 174 -18.79 13.90 0.45
N VAL A 175 -18.21 13.39 -0.64
CA VAL A 175 -17.26 12.28 -0.59
C VAL A 175 -15.90 12.84 -0.15
N ARG A 176 -15.50 12.57 1.11
CA ARG A 176 -14.18 12.94 1.61
C ARG A 176 -13.19 11.80 1.34
N ALA A 177 -11.97 12.12 0.92
CA ALA A 177 -10.88 11.13 0.78
C ALA A 177 -10.61 10.35 2.08
N GLU A 178 -10.93 10.96 3.22
CA GLU A 178 -10.82 10.42 4.57
C GLU A 178 -11.82 9.30 4.88
N ASP A 179 -12.95 9.21 4.17
CA ASP A 179 -13.94 8.16 4.43
C ASP A 179 -13.41 6.76 4.07
N ARG A 180 -12.35 6.70 3.24
CA ARG A 180 -11.58 5.48 2.97
C ARG A 180 -10.74 5.00 4.14
N LEU A 181 -10.38 5.85 5.10
CA LEU A 181 -9.67 5.39 6.30
C LEU A 181 -10.54 4.44 7.13
N LEU A 182 -11.88 4.53 7.06
CA LEU A 182 -12.76 3.56 7.69
C LEU A 182 -12.67 2.17 7.03
N SER A 183 -12.24 2.09 5.76
CA SER A 183 -11.93 0.82 5.11
C SER A 183 -10.68 0.15 5.69
N LEU A 184 -9.87 0.80 6.56
CA LEU A 184 -8.80 0.09 7.28
C LEU A 184 -9.31 -0.88 8.35
N ILE A 185 -10.58 -0.79 8.77
CA ILE A 185 -11.12 -1.57 9.90
C ILE A 185 -10.91 -3.09 9.72
N PRO A 186 -11.19 -3.71 8.56
CA PRO A 186 -10.90 -5.14 8.36
C PRO A 186 -9.40 -5.46 8.46
N GLY A 187 -8.53 -4.57 7.97
CA GLY A 187 -7.07 -4.69 8.12
C GLY A 187 -6.63 -4.64 9.57
N MET A 188 -7.25 -3.77 10.38
CA MET A 188 -7.01 -3.62 11.82
C MET A 188 -7.41 -4.85 12.62
N ALA A 189 -8.42 -5.59 12.17
CA ALA A 189 -8.84 -6.81 12.84
C ALA A 189 -7.96 -8.01 12.42
N ILE A 190 -7.86 -8.25 11.11
CA ILE A 190 -7.32 -9.51 10.58
C ILE A 190 -5.79 -9.58 10.70
N GLY A 191 -5.07 -8.51 10.34
CA GLY A 191 -3.60 -8.50 10.38
C GLY A 191 -3.04 -8.69 11.80
N PRO A 192 -3.44 -7.84 12.78
CA PRO A 192 -3.05 -7.99 14.17
C PRO A 192 -3.52 -9.30 14.80
N ALA A 193 -4.73 -9.79 14.50
CA ALA A 193 -5.17 -11.10 14.97
C ALA A 193 -4.28 -12.24 14.44
N GLY A 194 -3.80 -12.14 13.20
CA GLY A 194 -2.82 -13.08 12.64
C GLY A 194 -1.49 -13.05 13.40
N CYS A 195 -1.02 -11.86 13.81
CA CYS A 195 0.19 -11.74 14.63
C CYS A 195 0.03 -12.43 15.99
N VAL A 196 -1.11 -12.21 16.67
CA VAL A 196 -1.40 -12.86 17.96
C VAL A 196 -1.47 -14.38 17.79
N LEU A 197 -2.13 -14.86 16.74
CA LEU A 197 -2.22 -16.29 16.44
C LEU A 197 -0.82 -16.88 16.22
N LEU A 198 0.02 -16.26 15.39
CA LEU A 198 1.40 -16.72 15.20
C LEU A 198 2.21 -16.70 16.51
N ALA A 199 2.05 -15.67 17.33
CA ALA A 199 2.74 -15.54 18.62
C ALA A 199 2.46 -16.76 19.52
N PHE A 200 1.20 -17.11 19.73
CA PHE A 200 0.79 -18.20 20.62
C PHE A 200 1.07 -19.59 20.04
N PHE A 201 0.82 -19.78 18.74
CA PHE A 201 0.94 -21.10 18.12
C PHE A 201 2.39 -21.49 17.86
N CYS A 202 3.26 -20.54 17.53
CA CYS A 202 4.70 -20.82 17.38
C CYS A 202 5.37 -21.06 18.74
N GLN A 203 4.97 -20.32 19.79
CA GLN A 203 5.54 -20.48 21.14
C GLN A 203 5.19 -21.82 21.78
N ASN A 204 3.95 -22.28 21.59
CA ASN A 204 3.44 -23.52 22.21
C ASN A 204 3.63 -24.76 21.32
N HIS A 205 4.30 -24.62 20.18
CA HIS A 205 4.49 -25.70 19.20
C HIS A 205 3.18 -26.45 18.85
N LEU A 206 2.10 -25.70 18.62
CA LEU A 206 0.75 -26.23 18.35
C LEU A 206 0.58 -26.69 16.89
N HIS A 207 -0.56 -27.29 16.54
CA HIS A 207 -0.78 -27.86 15.20
C HIS A 207 -0.43 -26.88 14.05
N TRP A 208 0.37 -27.35 13.09
CA TRP A 208 0.90 -26.55 11.96
C TRP A 208 -0.19 -25.85 11.14
N ALA A 209 -1.37 -26.46 11.02
CA ALA A 209 -2.49 -25.88 10.28
C ALA A 209 -2.94 -24.52 10.84
N ALA A 210 -2.85 -24.31 12.15
CA ALA A 210 -3.18 -23.02 12.74
C ALA A 210 -2.09 -21.98 12.46
N ILE A 211 -0.82 -22.40 12.45
CA ILE A 211 0.30 -21.54 12.03
C ILE A 211 0.10 -21.09 10.56
N ALA A 212 -0.33 -21.99 9.69
CA ALA A 212 -0.67 -21.67 8.30
C ALA A 212 -1.80 -20.63 8.19
N VAL A 213 -2.86 -20.77 8.99
CA VAL A 213 -3.96 -19.81 9.03
C VAL A 213 -3.47 -18.45 9.55
N GLY A 214 -2.65 -18.42 10.60
CA GLY A 214 -2.05 -17.19 11.11
C GLY A 214 -1.18 -16.49 10.06
N PHE A 215 -0.38 -17.26 9.32
CA PHE A 215 0.43 -16.74 8.23
C PHE A 215 -0.41 -16.17 7.08
N GLY A 216 -1.52 -16.84 6.72
CA GLY A 216 -2.49 -16.32 5.75
C GLY A 216 -3.16 -15.01 6.21
N MET A 217 -3.50 -14.90 7.50
CA MET A 217 -4.08 -13.68 8.08
C MET A 217 -3.09 -12.50 8.08
N VAL A 218 -1.82 -12.74 8.42
CA VAL A 218 -0.76 -11.73 8.33
C VAL A 218 -0.53 -11.31 6.88
N SER A 219 -0.51 -12.27 5.95
CA SER A 219 -0.36 -12.02 4.51
C SER A 219 -1.54 -11.23 3.94
N PHE A 220 -2.75 -11.41 4.47
CA PHE A 220 -3.88 -10.57 4.14
C PHE A 220 -3.65 -9.12 4.60
N GLY A 221 -3.24 -8.93 5.87
CA GLY A 221 -3.03 -7.62 6.47
C GLY A 221 -1.90 -6.81 5.82
N SER A 222 -0.85 -7.48 5.35
CA SER A 222 0.31 -6.87 4.68
C SER A 222 0.01 -6.31 3.30
N VAL A 223 -1.05 -6.79 2.63
CA VAL A 223 -1.49 -6.30 1.32
C VAL A 223 -2.69 -5.36 1.45
N TYR A 224 -3.69 -5.75 2.24
CA TYR A 224 -4.93 -4.99 2.37
C TYR A 224 -4.70 -3.58 2.94
N THR A 225 -3.97 -3.47 4.06
CA THR A 225 -3.77 -2.20 4.76
C THR A 225 -2.96 -1.21 3.92
N PRO A 226 -1.82 -1.60 3.32
CA PRO A 226 -1.05 -0.67 2.51
C PRO A 226 -1.72 -0.29 1.20
N ASN A 227 -2.54 -1.18 0.60
CA ASN A 227 -3.30 -0.86 -0.60
C ASN A 227 -4.24 0.34 -0.37
N ILE A 228 -4.97 0.35 0.75
CA ILE A 228 -5.85 1.47 1.11
C ILE A 228 -5.04 2.73 1.43
N ALA A 229 -3.95 2.59 2.19
CA ALA A 229 -3.09 3.72 2.55
C ALA A 229 -2.43 4.39 1.33
N ILE A 230 -1.99 3.59 0.35
CA ILE A 230 -1.46 4.07 -0.93
C ILE A 230 -2.53 4.80 -1.72
N THR A 231 -3.74 4.22 -1.80
CA THR A 231 -4.82 4.82 -2.57
C THR A 231 -5.27 6.15 -1.95
N TYR A 232 -5.30 6.24 -0.62
CA TYR A 232 -5.49 7.50 0.11
C TYR A 232 -4.42 8.54 -0.25
N LEU A 233 -3.14 8.15 -0.25
CA LEU A 233 -2.05 9.05 -0.58
C LEU A 233 -2.09 9.54 -2.02
N ALA A 234 -2.40 8.65 -2.96
CA ALA A 234 -2.55 8.96 -4.38
C ALA A 234 -3.69 9.95 -4.62
N HIS A 235 -4.80 9.80 -3.88
CA HIS A 235 -5.93 10.74 -3.94
C HIS A 235 -5.59 12.10 -3.34
N ARG A 236 -4.85 12.14 -2.23
CA ARG A 236 -4.49 13.38 -1.54
C ARG A 236 -3.39 14.18 -2.26
N HIS A 237 -2.49 13.51 -2.95
CA HIS A 237 -1.34 14.12 -3.61
C HIS A 237 -1.27 13.73 -5.08
N GLN A 238 -2.34 13.97 -5.86
CA GLN A 238 -2.41 13.55 -7.26
C GLN A 238 -1.23 14.07 -8.11
N ARG A 239 -0.80 15.31 -7.87
CA ARG A 239 0.34 15.93 -8.58
C ARG A 239 1.69 15.25 -8.30
N ASP A 240 1.91 14.82 -7.07
CA ASP A 240 3.17 14.20 -6.61
C ASP A 240 3.02 12.67 -6.41
N ALA A 241 1.91 12.05 -6.82
CA ALA A 241 1.54 10.69 -6.46
C ALA A 241 2.62 9.68 -6.89
N ALA A 242 3.14 9.83 -8.12
CA ALA A 242 4.21 8.98 -8.64
C ALA A 242 5.48 9.06 -7.78
N GLN A 243 5.88 10.25 -7.33
CA GLN A 243 7.07 10.44 -6.48
C GLN A 243 6.85 9.83 -5.09
N CYS A 244 5.66 9.99 -4.52
CA CYS A 244 5.27 9.38 -3.25
C CYS A 244 5.28 7.85 -3.30
N LEU A 245 4.77 7.26 -4.38
CA LEU A 245 4.77 5.80 -4.58
C LEU A 245 6.19 5.23 -4.69
N VAL A 246 7.08 5.92 -5.39
CA VAL A 246 8.50 5.55 -5.47
C VAL A 246 9.12 5.56 -4.08
N LEU A 247 8.90 6.62 -3.31
CA LEU A 247 9.42 6.74 -1.95
C LEU A 247 8.93 5.60 -1.04
N ILE A 248 7.64 5.28 -1.08
CA ILE A 248 7.06 4.15 -0.32
C ILE A 248 7.77 2.85 -0.67
N ASN A 249 7.99 2.57 -1.95
CA ASN A 249 8.67 1.36 -2.39
C ASN A 249 10.14 1.31 -1.95
N VAL A 250 10.85 2.43 -1.99
CA VAL A 250 12.24 2.51 -1.50
C VAL A 250 12.29 2.14 -0.01
N VAL A 251 11.45 2.76 0.81
CA VAL A 251 11.46 2.50 2.26
C VAL A 251 10.97 1.09 2.56
N LYS A 252 9.94 0.60 1.87
CA LYS A 252 9.47 -0.79 1.98
C LYS A 252 10.61 -1.79 1.76
N ASN A 253 11.37 -1.62 0.68
CA ASN A 253 12.48 -2.51 0.35
C ASN A 253 13.63 -2.39 1.35
N LEU A 254 13.87 -1.19 1.91
CA LEU A 254 14.84 -0.99 2.98
C LEU A 254 14.43 -1.73 4.26
N VAL A 255 13.15 -1.67 4.64
CA VAL A 255 12.60 -2.42 5.79
C VAL A 255 12.74 -3.93 5.56
N ALA A 256 12.37 -4.42 4.37
CA ALA A 256 12.54 -5.82 4.01
C ALA A 256 14.01 -6.27 4.10
N PHE A 257 14.94 -5.44 3.64
CA PHE A 257 16.37 -5.68 3.72
C PHE A 257 16.86 -5.70 5.18
N LEU A 258 16.37 -4.82 6.04
CA LEU A 258 16.74 -4.81 7.46
C LEU A 258 16.30 -6.10 8.17
N PHE A 259 15.06 -6.53 7.94
CA PHE A 259 14.55 -7.78 8.54
C PHE A 259 15.19 -9.03 7.94
N LEU A 260 15.74 -8.99 6.73
CA LEU A 260 16.49 -10.12 6.18
C LEU A 260 17.70 -10.50 7.07
N TYR A 261 18.39 -9.53 7.68
CA TYR A 261 19.52 -9.79 8.58
C TYR A 261 19.07 -10.03 10.02
N GLU A 262 18.15 -9.21 10.51
CA GLU A 262 17.82 -9.18 11.94
C GLU A 262 16.71 -10.17 12.34
N ALA A 263 15.84 -10.61 11.43
CA ALA A 263 14.63 -11.35 11.82
C ALA A 263 14.94 -12.68 12.52
N VAL A 264 15.93 -13.43 12.03
CA VAL A 264 16.27 -14.75 12.58
C VAL A 264 16.90 -14.61 13.96
N GLU A 265 17.89 -13.73 14.11
CA GLU A 265 18.57 -13.49 15.38
C GLU A 265 17.61 -12.91 16.43
N TRP A 266 16.69 -12.04 16.01
CA TRP A 266 15.71 -11.45 16.91
C TRP A 266 14.71 -12.48 17.45
N VAL A 267 14.23 -13.38 16.59
CA VAL A 267 13.34 -14.48 17.00
C VAL A 267 14.08 -15.50 17.87
N GLN A 268 15.35 -15.79 17.59
CA GLN A 268 16.15 -16.69 18.42
C GLN A 268 16.45 -16.12 19.82
N SER A 269 16.65 -14.80 19.93
CA SER A 269 16.99 -14.14 21.20
C SER A 269 15.79 -13.84 22.10
N GLN A 270 14.63 -13.43 21.53
CA GLN A 270 13.45 -13.01 22.29
C GLN A 270 12.27 -13.99 22.20
N GLY A 271 12.33 -14.97 21.29
CA GLY A 271 11.25 -15.92 21.03
C GLY A 271 10.13 -15.35 20.18
N TYR A 272 9.31 -16.25 19.62
CA TYR A 272 8.20 -15.90 18.73
C TYR A 272 7.14 -15.05 19.43
N LEU A 273 6.82 -15.34 20.70
CA LEU A 273 5.77 -14.63 21.42
C LEU A 273 6.05 -13.13 21.50
N GLN A 274 7.24 -12.75 21.95
CA GLN A 274 7.58 -11.34 22.17
C GLN A 274 7.70 -10.59 20.84
N VAL A 275 8.34 -11.19 19.83
CA VAL A 275 8.49 -10.60 18.50
C VAL A 275 7.13 -10.28 17.86
N TYR A 276 6.21 -11.24 17.86
CA TYR A 276 4.89 -11.04 17.25
C TYR A 276 3.97 -10.14 18.09
N LEU A 277 4.12 -10.07 19.41
CA LEU A 277 3.40 -9.10 20.24
C LEU A 277 3.90 -7.66 20.04
N VAL A 278 5.21 -7.46 19.83
CA VAL A 278 5.76 -6.16 19.43
C VAL A 278 5.22 -5.76 18.06
N MET A 279 5.20 -6.67 17.10
CA MET A 279 4.62 -6.43 15.78
C MET A 279 3.12 -6.12 15.83
N PHE A 280 2.38 -6.83 16.69
CA PHE A 280 0.97 -6.52 16.97
C PHE A 280 0.82 -5.09 17.51
N ALA A 281 1.61 -4.70 18.50
CA ALA A 281 1.55 -3.37 19.08
C ALA A 281 1.90 -2.27 18.06
N LEU A 282 2.93 -2.49 17.22
CA LEU A 282 3.31 -1.56 16.15
C LEU A 282 2.23 -1.48 15.05
N GLY A 283 1.63 -2.61 14.67
CA GLY A 283 0.52 -2.66 13.72
C GLY A 283 -0.70 -1.88 14.23
N VAL A 284 -1.10 -2.12 15.48
CA VAL A 284 -2.21 -1.38 16.09
C VAL A 284 -1.87 0.11 16.26
N ALA A 285 -0.64 0.46 16.66
CA ALA A 285 -0.22 1.84 16.82
C ALA A 285 -0.21 2.62 15.50
N THR A 286 0.29 2.02 14.42
CA THR A 286 0.29 2.66 13.08
C THR A 286 -1.13 2.85 12.56
N ILE A 287 -2.03 1.88 12.76
CA ILE A 287 -3.43 2.02 12.37
C ILE A 287 -4.17 3.02 13.27
N ALA A 288 -3.90 3.05 14.59
CA ALA A 288 -4.42 4.08 15.48
C ALA A 288 -3.92 5.47 15.10
N GLY A 289 -2.71 5.57 14.54
CA GLY A 289 -2.17 6.79 13.93
C GLY A 289 -2.95 7.31 12.72
N ALA A 290 -3.84 6.50 12.13
CA ALA A 290 -4.78 6.96 11.11
C ALA A 290 -5.85 7.89 11.70
N LEU A 291 -6.23 7.69 12.96
CA LEU A 291 -7.29 8.42 13.66
C LEU A 291 -6.98 9.91 13.88
N PRO A 292 -5.77 10.32 14.35
CA PRO A 292 -5.40 11.73 14.39
C PRO A 292 -5.31 12.33 12.98
N LEU A 293 -4.84 11.59 11.98
CA LEU A 293 -4.86 12.09 10.59
C LEU A 293 -6.30 12.34 10.12
N TYR A 294 -7.25 11.45 10.41
CA TYR A 294 -8.66 11.65 10.12
C TYR A 294 -9.23 12.91 10.81
N LEU A 295 -8.86 13.17 12.07
CA LEU A 295 -9.42 14.26 12.87
C LEU A 295 -8.77 15.63 12.64
N PHE A 296 -7.46 15.67 12.41
CA PHE A 296 -6.73 16.93 12.17
C PHE A 296 -6.90 17.42 10.74
N ASP A 297 -7.01 16.50 9.79
CA ASP A 297 -7.12 16.81 8.37
C ASP A 297 -8.56 17.11 7.95
N GLY A 298 -9.53 16.47 8.59
CA GLY A 298 -10.96 16.71 8.34
C GLY A 298 -11.44 18.11 8.76
N LYS A 299 -10.62 18.85 9.52
CA LYS A 299 -10.84 20.25 9.91
C LYS A 299 -10.34 21.26 8.88
N GLN A 300 -9.41 20.89 8.00
CA GLN A 300 -8.89 21.82 6.98
C GLN A 300 -9.87 22.05 5.82
N TYR A 301 -10.97 21.28 5.74
CA TYR A 301 -12.00 21.40 4.71
C TYR A 301 -13.28 22.14 5.17
N VAL A 302 -13.30 22.71 6.38
CA VAL A 302 -14.51 23.32 6.98
C VAL A 302 -14.37 24.84 7.22
N GLU A 303 -13.22 25.44 6.89
CA GLU A 303 -13.01 26.90 6.97
C GLU A 303 -12.83 27.54 5.58
#